data_AF-A0A150IS29-F1
#
_entry.id   AF-A0A150IS29-F1
#
_cell.length_a   1.000
_cell.length_b   1.000
_cell.length_c   1.000
_cell.angle_alpha   90.00
_cell.angle_beta   90.00
_cell.angle_gamma   90.00
#
_symmetry.space_group_name_H-M   'P 1'
#
loop_
_entity.id
_entity.type
_entity.pdbx_description
1 polymer ?
#
loop_
_entity_poly.entity_id
_entity_poly.type
_entity_poly.pdbx_seq_one_letter_code
_entity_poly.pdbx_strand_id
1 'polypeptide(L)'
;MQIDFNKFNDLIQKIKQLMYDEEMLELKVKFLEAQVVEEVTTNPKYFQNGKQPSMAYIESTWKFKGIDTEIYDERVKLAGIKSQLTEAKLQYDTLVRKFEMWRTESANQRKFANTLEDT
;
A
#
# COMPACT_ATOMS: atom_id res chain seq x y z
N MET A 1 -24.07 -0.10 21.10
CA MET A 1 -22.95 0.10 20.17
C MET A 1 -23.47 0.88 18.97
N GLN A 2 -23.00 2.10 18.70
CA GLN A 2 -23.42 2.87 17.53
C GLN A 2 -22.39 2.68 16.42
N ILE A 3 -22.84 2.19 15.25
CA ILE A 3 -21.99 1.98 14.08
C ILE A 3 -21.99 3.26 13.26
N ASP A 4 -20.79 3.78 12.99
CA ASP A 4 -20.60 4.97 12.18
C ASP A 4 -20.33 4.56 10.73
N PHE A 5 -21.38 4.57 9.91
CA PHE A 5 -21.28 4.23 8.49
C PHE A 5 -20.46 5.23 7.68
N ASN A 6 -20.33 6.48 8.14
CA ASN A 6 -19.48 7.47 7.47
C ASN A 6 -18.02 7.07 7.60
N LYS A 7 -17.58 6.65 8.81
CA LYS A 7 -16.23 6.11 9.01
C LYS A 7 -15.92 4.89 8.14
N PHE A 8 -16.92 4.04 7.89
CA PHE A 8 -16.78 2.91 6.97
C PHE A 8 -16.49 3.37 5.54
N ASN A 9 -17.30 4.29 5.03
CA ASN A 9 -17.13 4.82 3.68
C ASN A 9 -15.81 5.57 3.52
N ASP A 10 -15.42 6.39 4.52
CA ASP A 10 -14.16 7.11 4.52
C ASP A 10 -12.96 6.14 4.47
N LEU A 11 -13.00 5.06 5.25
CA LEU A 11 -11.96 4.03 5.21
C LEU A 11 -11.89 3.32 3.86
N ILE A 12 -13.05 2.99 3.25
CA ILE A 12 -13.08 2.37 1.91
C ILE A 12 -12.43 3.30 0.88
N GLN A 13 -12.78 4.59 0.88
CA GLN A 13 -12.19 5.55 -0.05
C GLN A 13 -10.70 5.74 0.21
N LYS A 14 -10.28 5.82 1.47
CA LYS A 14 -8.86 5.90 1.85
C LYS A 14 -8.08 4.67 1.38
N ILE A 15 -8.61 3.46 1.57
CA ILE A 15 -7.97 2.21 1.09
C ILE A 15 -7.83 2.24 -0.43
N LYS A 16 -8.88 2.63 -1.16
CA LYS A 16 -8.82 2.74 -2.62
C LYS A 16 -7.76 3.72 -3.09
N GLN A 17 -7.70 4.90 -2.47
CA GLN A 17 -6.68 5.90 -2.80
C GLN A 17 -5.28 5.38 -2.53
N LEU A 18 -5.04 4.78 -1.35
CA LEU A 18 -3.74 4.23 -0.98
C LEU A 18 -3.31 3.07 -1.90
N MET A 19 -4.23 2.24 -2.37
CA MET A 19 -3.94 1.19 -3.35
C MET A 19 -3.52 1.79 -4.70
N TYR A 20 -4.23 2.83 -5.16
CA TYR A 20 -3.84 3.53 -6.38
C TYR A 20 -2.47 4.19 -6.26
N ASP A 21 -2.22 4.88 -5.14
CA ASP A 21 -0.94 5.55 -4.88
C ASP A 21 0.21 4.53 -4.77
N GLU A 22 -0.03 3.35 -4.18
CA GLU A 22 0.91 2.23 -4.13
C GLU A 22 1.29 1.78 -5.55
N GLU A 23 0.31 1.47 -6.40
CA GLU A 23 0.54 1.01 -7.77
C GLU A 23 1.28 2.06 -8.62
N MET A 24 0.84 3.31 -8.55
CA MET A 24 1.47 4.41 -9.28
C MET A 24 2.93 4.61 -8.86
N LEU A 25 3.21 4.51 -7.56
CA LEU A 25 4.56 4.67 -7.06
C LEU A 25 5.46 3.47 -7.36
N GLU A 26 4.93 2.25 -7.34
CA GLU A 26 5.65 1.06 -7.82
C GLU A 26 6.03 1.17 -9.31
N LEU A 27 5.12 1.66 -10.14
CA LEU A 27 5.39 1.92 -11.55
C LEU A 27 6.47 3.00 -11.71
N LYS A 28 6.39 4.08 -10.92
CA LYS A 28 7.40 5.14 -10.93
C LYS A 28 8.79 4.60 -10.56
N VAL A 29 8.90 3.78 -9.50
CA VAL A 29 10.17 3.17 -9.10
C VAL A 29 10.74 2.31 -10.22
N LYS A 30 9.93 1.44 -10.84
CA LYS A 30 10.38 0.59 -11.97
C LYS A 30 10.84 1.42 -13.17
N PHE A 31 10.14 2.51 -13.45
CA PHE A 31 10.52 3.43 -14.52
C PHE A 31 11.87 4.09 -14.24
N LEU A 32 12.08 4.62 -13.03
CA LEU A 32 13.36 5.21 -12.64
C LEU A 32 14.50 4.19 -12.67
N GLU A 33 14.26 2.96 -12.22
CA GLU A 33 15.24 1.87 -12.33
C GLU A 33 15.66 1.61 -13.78
N ALA A 34 14.69 1.59 -14.70
CA ALA A 34 14.97 1.43 -16.12
C ALA A 34 15.80 2.59 -16.68
N GLN A 35 15.47 3.83 -16.30
CA GLN A 35 16.24 5.02 -16.70
C GLN A 35 17.68 4.99 -16.18
N VAL A 36 17.88 4.57 -14.93
CA VAL A 36 19.23 4.43 -14.36
C VAL A 36 20.02 3.37 -15.11
N VAL A 37 19.41 2.22 -15.42
CA VAL A 37 20.06 1.17 -16.20
C VAL A 37 20.43 1.67 -17.59
N GLU A 38 19.52 2.37 -18.27
CA GLU A 38 19.77 2.97 -19.59
C GLU A 38 20.93 3.97 -19.53
N GLU A 39 20.91 4.90 -18.58
CA GLU A 39 21.95 5.92 -18.41
C GLU A 39 23.32 5.29 -18.17
N VAL A 40 23.45 4.34 -17.23
CA VAL A 40 24.76 3.75 -16.90
C VAL A 40 25.28 2.78 -17.96
N THR A 41 24.41 2.24 -18.83
CA THR A 41 24.81 1.36 -19.93
C THR A 41 25.12 2.10 -21.22
N THR A 42 24.58 3.29 -21.42
CA THR A 42 24.76 4.07 -22.64
C THR A 42 25.74 5.24 -22.48
N ASN A 43 25.92 5.78 -21.27
CA ASN A 43 26.81 6.91 -21.03
C ASN A 43 28.25 6.44 -20.70
N PRO A 44 29.25 6.77 -21.55
CA PRO A 44 30.64 6.37 -21.35
C PRO A 44 31.27 6.84 -20.03
N LYS A 45 30.71 7.86 -19.37
CA LYS A 45 31.15 8.33 -18.06
C LYS A 45 31.14 7.22 -16.99
N TYR A 46 30.22 6.26 -17.10
CA TYR A 46 30.07 5.17 -16.14
C TYR A 46 30.79 3.90 -16.58
N PHE A 47 31.44 3.91 -17.75
CA PHE A 47 32.09 2.72 -18.29
C PHE A 47 33.36 2.41 -17.51
N GLN A 48 33.56 1.12 -17.26
CA GLN A 48 34.76 0.62 -16.60
C GLN A 48 35.67 0.02 -17.67
N ASN A 49 36.87 0.58 -17.82
CA ASN A 49 37.83 0.18 -18.85
C ASN A 49 37.27 0.26 -20.28
N GLY A 50 36.47 1.29 -20.58
CA GLY A 50 35.88 1.51 -21.90
C GLY A 50 34.74 0.57 -22.26
N LYS A 51 34.25 -0.24 -21.31
CA LYS A 51 33.10 -1.13 -21.50
C LYS A 51 31.96 -0.74 -20.55
N GLN A 52 30.74 -0.95 -21.02
CA GLN A 52 29.55 -0.80 -20.19
C GLN A 52 29.65 -1.69 -18.93
N PRO A 53 29.15 -1.23 -17.77
CA PRO A 53 29.11 -2.05 -16.56
C PRO A 53 28.24 -3.30 -16.75
N SER A 54 28.55 -4.37 -16.01
CA SER A 54 27.70 -5.56 -15.99
C SER A 54 26.40 -5.28 -15.24
N MET A 55 25.32 -5.99 -15.59
CA MET A 55 24.04 -5.81 -14.91
C MET A 55 24.15 -6.07 -13.40
N ALA A 56 24.89 -7.09 -12.98
CA ALA A 56 25.13 -7.38 -11.57
C ALA A 56 25.80 -6.21 -10.81
N TYR A 57 26.70 -5.48 -11.47
CA TYR A 57 27.33 -4.29 -10.89
C TYR A 57 26.34 -3.11 -10.82
N ILE A 58 25.49 -2.96 -11.84
CA ILE A 58 24.45 -1.92 -11.85
C ILE A 58 23.44 -2.13 -10.72
N GLU A 59 23.04 -3.39 -10.49
CA GLU A 59 22.10 -3.76 -9.44
C GLU A 59 22.61 -3.45 -8.04
N SER A 60 23.89 -3.73 -7.78
CA SER A 60 24.52 -3.46 -6.48
C SER A 60 24.87 -1.99 -6.25
N THR A 61 25.10 -1.23 -7.33
CA THR A 61 25.66 0.12 -7.23
C THR A 61 24.61 1.21 -7.38
N TRP A 62 23.70 1.12 -8.36
CA TRP A 62 22.80 2.23 -8.69
C TRP A 62 21.33 1.83 -8.67
N LYS A 63 20.95 0.64 -9.16
CA LYS A 63 19.53 0.30 -9.36
C LYS A 63 18.67 0.49 -8.12
N PHE A 64 19.20 0.18 -6.93
CA PHE A 64 18.42 0.29 -5.70
C PHE A 64 18.24 1.74 -5.21
N LYS A 65 19.28 2.57 -5.32
CA LYS A 65 19.29 3.93 -4.75
C LYS A 65 19.04 5.02 -5.78
N GLY A 66 19.40 4.81 -7.04
CA GLY A 66 19.48 5.84 -8.07
C GLY A 66 20.93 6.32 -8.29
N ILE A 67 21.13 7.17 -9.28
CA ILE A 67 22.44 7.83 -9.47
C ILE A 67 22.65 8.89 -8.37
N ASP A 68 21.59 9.60 -8.01
CA ASP A 68 21.53 10.71 -7.04
C ASP A 68 20.57 10.42 -5.89
N THR A 69 20.38 9.15 -5.53
CA THR A 69 19.50 8.68 -4.43
C THR A 69 17.98 8.85 -4.67
N GLU A 70 17.57 9.24 -5.87
CA GLU A 70 16.18 9.50 -6.25
C GLU A 70 15.25 8.29 -6.14
N ILE A 71 15.75 7.08 -6.42
CA ILE A 71 14.95 5.85 -6.31
C ILE A 71 14.73 5.48 -4.84
N TYR A 72 15.73 5.73 -3.99
CA TYR A 72 15.64 5.46 -2.56
C TYR A 72 14.50 6.27 -1.92
N ASP A 73 14.40 7.56 -2.23
CA ASP A 73 13.37 8.43 -1.69
C ASP A 73 11.95 7.96 -2.08
N GLU A 74 11.76 7.54 -3.35
CA GLU A 74 10.48 6.99 -3.80
C GLU A 74 10.16 5.64 -3.13
N ARG A 75 11.17 4.80 -2.84
CA ARG A 75 10.98 3.55 -2.08
C ARG A 75 10.58 3.82 -0.62
N VAL A 76 11.14 4.86 0.01
CA VAL A 76 10.74 5.27 1.36
C VAL A 76 9.28 5.72 1.37
N LYS A 77 8.86 6.53 0.39
CA LYS A 77 7.45 6.91 0.23
C LYS A 77 6.54 5.69 0.04
N LEU A 78 6.97 4.72 -0.78
CA LEU A 78 6.23 3.49 -1.03
C LEU A 78 6.07 2.65 0.25
N ALA A 79 7.14 2.52 1.04
CA ALA A 79 7.05 1.86 2.34
C ALA A 79 6.06 2.56 3.27
N GLY A 80 6.03 3.90 3.25
CA GLY A 80 5.05 4.70 3.99
C GLY A 80 3.61 4.40 3.57
N ILE A 81 3.33 4.40 2.25
CA ILE A 81 1.99 4.08 1.71
C ILE A 81 1.58 2.65 2.09
N LYS A 82 2.48 1.66 1.95
CA LYS A 82 2.19 0.26 2.32
C LYS A 82 1.85 0.11 3.81
N SER A 83 2.56 0.84 4.67
CA SER A 83 2.26 0.87 6.10
C SER A 83 0.88 1.47 6.38
N GLN A 84 0.56 2.62 5.78
CA GLN A 84 -0.76 3.26 5.94
C GLN A 84 -1.90 2.40 5.39
N LEU A 85 -1.67 1.71 4.26
CA LEU A 85 -2.65 0.79 3.67
C LEU A 85 -2.92 -0.39 4.59
N THR A 86 -1.87 -0.96 5.19
CA THR A 86 -1.97 -2.06 6.16
C THR A 86 -2.79 -1.64 7.37
N GLU A 87 -2.50 -0.46 7.92
CA GLU A 87 -3.25 0.10 9.04
C GLU A 87 -4.73 0.32 8.68
N ALA A 88 -5.01 0.94 7.53
CA ALA A 88 -6.38 1.20 7.08
C ALA A 88 -7.19 -0.10 6.88
N LYS A 89 -6.57 -1.13 6.31
CA LYS A 89 -7.19 -2.47 6.18
C LYS A 89 -7.50 -3.09 7.53
N LEU A 90 -6.58 -3.01 8.49
CA LEU A 90 -6.80 -3.52 9.84
C LEU A 90 -7.94 -2.78 10.57
N GLN A 91 -8.01 -1.46 10.41
CA GLN A 91 -9.10 -0.65 10.95
C GLN A 91 -10.45 -1.04 10.32
N TYR A 92 -10.48 -1.23 9.00
CA TYR A 92 -11.66 -1.70 8.29
C TYR A 92 -12.12 -3.07 8.80
N ASP A 93 -11.22 -4.05 8.90
CA ASP A 93 -11.53 -5.39 9.41
C ASP A 93 -12.08 -5.36 10.84
N THR A 94 -11.52 -4.50 11.68
CA THR A 94 -11.99 -4.30 13.06
C THR A 94 -13.43 -3.76 13.08
N LEU A 95 -13.75 -2.80 12.21
CA LEU A 95 -15.11 -2.27 12.10
C LEU A 95 -16.09 -3.31 11.55
N VAL A 96 -15.68 -4.13 10.57
CA VAL A 96 -16.48 -5.24 10.04
C VAL A 96 -16.86 -6.20 11.16
N ARG A 97 -15.89 -6.62 11.99
CA ARG A 97 -16.16 -7.52 13.13
C ARG A 97 -17.13 -6.90 14.13
N LYS A 98 -16.98 -5.60 14.45
CA LYS A 98 -17.92 -4.89 15.34
C LYS A 98 -19.34 -4.86 14.74
N PHE A 99 -19.44 -4.66 13.42
CA PHE A 99 -20.73 -4.70 12.73
C PHE A 99 -21.38 -6.09 12.80
N GLU A 100 -20.61 -7.16 12.60
CA GLU A 100 -21.12 -8.54 12.72
C GLU A 100 -21.59 -8.88 14.14
N MET A 101 -20.85 -8.46 15.15
CA MET A 101 -21.22 -8.62 16.56
C MET A 101 -22.54 -7.89 16.85
N TRP A 102 -22.63 -6.62 16.49
CA TRP A 102 -23.86 -5.83 16.67
C TRP A 102 -25.06 -6.45 15.94
N ARG A 103 -24.86 -6.94 14.70
CA ARG A 103 -25.93 -7.61 13.94
C ARG A 103 -26.44 -8.85 14.67
N THR A 104 -25.53 -9.61 15.27
CA THR A 104 -25.84 -10.80 16.06
C THR A 104 -26.59 -10.44 17.35
N GLU A 105 -26.12 -9.45 18.11
CA GLU A 105 -26.78 -8.95 19.32
C GLU A 105 -28.19 -8.44 19.03
N SER A 106 -28.36 -7.65 17.96
CA SER A 106 -29.65 -7.12 17.52
C SER A 106 -30.62 -8.23 17.10
N ALA A 107 -30.13 -9.29 16.44
CA ALA A 107 -30.95 -10.44 16.08
C ALA A 107 -31.41 -11.22 17.33
N ASN A 108 -30.52 -11.41 18.31
CA ASN A 108 -30.87 -12.07 19.57
C ASN A 108 -31.89 -11.26 20.36
N GLN A 109 -31.72 -9.95 20.49
CA GLN A 109 -32.69 -9.07 21.16
C GLN A 109 -34.09 -9.16 20.54
N ARG A 110 -34.19 -9.19 19.20
CA ARG A 110 -35.47 -9.36 18.50
C ARG A 110 -36.12 -10.72 18.78
N LYS A 111 -35.33 -11.80 18.85
CA LYS A 111 -35.86 -13.12 19.23
C LYS A 111 -36.43 -13.12 20.64
N PHE A 112 -35.69 -12.58 21.62
CA PHE A 112 -36.15 -12.50 23.01
C PHE A 112 -37.40 -11.64 23.18
N ALA A 113 -37.48 -10.49 22.50
CA ALA A 113 -38.65 -9.61 22.55
C ALA A 113 -39.91 -10.34 22.06
N ASN A 114 -39.83 -11.04 20.92
CA ASN A 114 -40.96 -11.80 20.39
C ASN A 114 -41.38 -12.95 21.32
N THR A 115 -40.45 -13.62 21.99
CA THR A 115 -40.78 -14.72 22.92
C THR A 115 -41.47 -14.24 24.20
N LEU A 116 -41.25 -13.00 24.63
CA LEU A 116 -41.90 -12.40 25.81
C LEU A 116 -43.31 -11.87 25.50
N GLU A 117 -43.58 -11.49 24.24
CA GLU A 117 -44.92 -11.09 23.79
C GLU A 117 -45.86 -12.30 23.59
N ASP A 118 -45.31 -13.49 23.35
CA ASP A 118 -46.04 -14.74 23.14
C ASP A 118 -46.37 -15.53 24.44
N THR A 119 -45.95 -15.04 25.62
CA THR A 119 -46.23 -15.62 26.96
C THR A 119 -47.14 -14.74 27.79
#